data_AF-A0A539DSP7-F1
#
_entry.id   AF-A0A539DSP7-F1
#
_cell.length_a   1.000
_cell.length_b   1.000
_cell.length_c   1.000
_cell.angle_alpha   90.00
_cell.angle_beta   90.00
_cell.angle_gamma   90.00
#
_symmetry.space_group_name_H-M   'P 1'
#
loop_
_entity.id
_entity.type
_entity.pdbx_description
1 polymer ?
#
loop_
_entity_poly.entity_id
_entity_poly.type
_entity_poly.pdbx_seq_one_letter_code
_entity_poly.pdbx_strand_id
1 'polypeptide(L)'
;MKTMPTDPARVRRTDPGDPNNCPVWQLHQVYSSDEVQSWANDGCRTAGIGCIECKQPVIEGINQELAPMRERVQEFTANPNLVRNIIAEGCEEARDVARDTLEEVRQAMGLSYR
;
A
#
# COMPACT_ATOMS: atom_id res chain seq x y z
N MET A 1 -9.42 9.18 -1.09
CA MET A 1 -10.54 8.20 -1.08
C MET A 1 -11.89 8.82 -1.46
N LYS A 2 -12.34 9.93 -0.85
CA LYS A 2 -13.64 10.56 -1.19
C LYS A 2 -13.79 10.91 -2.69
N THR A 3 -12.72 11.41 -3.31
CA THR A 3 -12.65 11.79 -4.74
C THR A 3 -12.33 10.62 -5.69
N MET A 4 -12.09 9.41 -5.17
CA MET A 4 -11.77 8.26 -6.02
C MET A 4 -12.91 8.01 -7.03
N PRO A 5 -12.61 7.83 -8.32
CA PRO A 5 -13.61 7.43 -9.30
C PRO A 5 -14.34 6.16 -8.86
N THR A 6 -15.63 6.08 -9.16
CA THR A 6 -16.43 4.86 -8.95
C THR A 6 -16.86 4.31 -10.29
N ASP A 7 -17.78 3.35 -10.30
CA ASP A 7 -18.39 2.86 -11.54
C ASP A 7 -18.87 4.05 -12.42
N PRO A 8 -18.34 4.21 -13.64
CA PRO A 8 -18.72 5.28 -14.55
C PRO A 8 -20.20 5.28 -14.92
N ALA A 9 -20.86 4.11 -14.90
CA ALA A 9 -22.29 4.00 -15.18
C ALA A 9 -23.15 4.56 -14.03
N ARG A 10 -22.59 4.64 -12.82
CA ARG A 10 -23.26 5.13 -11.61
C ARG A 10 -23.08 6.63 -11.43
N VAL A 11 -23.79 7.42 -12.24
CA VAL A 11 -23.67 8.89 -12.27
C VAL A 11 -24.40 9.54 -11.09
N ARG A 12 -25.58 9.05 -10.73
CA ARG A 12 -26.38 9.55 -9.60
C ARG A 12 -26.43 8.53 -8.47
N ARG A 13 -26.72 8.98 -7.25
CA ARG A 13 -26.85 8.09 -6.08
C ARG A 13 -27.87 6.97 -6.29
N THR A 14 -28.98 7.30 -6.96
CA THR A 14 -30.10 6.40 -7.25
C THR A 14 -29.85 5.47 -8.43
N ASP A 15 -28.77 5.68 -9.18
CA ASP A 15 -28.44 4.80 -10.30
C ASP A 15 -27.76 3.54 -9.73
N PRO A 16 -28.15 2.34 -10.17
CA PRO A 16 -27.48 1.11 -9.80
C PRO A 16 -26.07 1.11 -10.40
N GLY A 17 -25.12 0.51 -9.68
CA GLY A 17 -23.77 0.29 -10.19
C GLY A 17 -23.38 -1.19 -10.21
N ASP A 18 -22.26 -1.48 -10.87
CA ASP A 18 -21.60 -2.78 -10.82
C ASP A 18 -20.28 -2.66 -10.05
N PRO A 19 -20.14 -3.34 -8.89
CA PRO A 19 -18.87 -3.42 -8.17
C PRO A 19 -17.69 -3.85 -9.06
N ASN A 20 -17.90 -4.71 -10.07
CA ASN A 20 -16.84 -5.15 -10.97
C ASN A 20 -16.28 -4.02 -11.86
N ASN A 21 -17.06 -2.95 -12.08
CA ASN A 21 -16.64 -1.77 -12.83
C ASN A 21 -16.13 -0.64 -11.91
N CYS A 22 -16.12 -0.86 -10.60
CA CYS A 22 -15.77 0.15 -9.60
C CYS A 22 -14.39 -0.16 -9.00
N PRO A 23 -13.38 0.72 -9.13
CA PRO A 23 -12.05 0.47 -8.57
C PRO A 23 -12.05 0.42 -7.04
N VAL A 24 -13.08 0.95 -6.37
CA VAL A 24 -13.25 0.83 -4.91
C VAL A 24 -13.48 -0.63 -4.49
N TRP A 25 -14.05 -1.48 -5.37
CA TRP A 25 -14.34 -2.87 -5.04
C TRP A 25 -13.08 -3.69 -4.76
N GLN A 26 -12.00 -3.45 -5.50
CA GLN A 26 -10.71 -4.10 -5.23
C GLN A 26 -10.19 -3.79 -3.83
N LEU A 27 -10.47 -2.59 -3.32
CA LEU A 27 -10.10 -2.23 -1.95
C LEU A 27 -11.01 -2.89 -0.92
N HIS A 28 -12.30 -3.10 -1.22
CA HIS A 28 -13.16 -3.91 -0.36
C HIS A 28 -12.64 -5.35 -0.23
N GLN A 29 -12.14 -5.96 -1.31
CA GLN A 29 -11.58 -7.31 -1.26
C GLN A 29 -10.36 -7.44 -0.34
N VAL A 30 -9.64 -6.35 -0.10
CA VAL A 30 -8.47 -6.31 0.80
C VAL A 30 -8.86 -5.88 2.22
N TYR A 31 -9.72 -4.88 2.35
CA TYR A 31 -9.94 -4.14 3.59
C TYR A 31 -11.27 -4.41 4.29
N SER A 32 -12.18 -5.17 3.67
CA SER A 32 -13.52 -5.41 4.20
C SER A 32 -13.75 -6.89 4.49
N SER A 33 -14.48 -7.18 5.57
CA SER A 33 -14.97 -8.52 5.87
C SER A 33 -15.99 -9.00 4.84
N ASP A 34 -16.24 -10.31 4.77
CA ASP A 34 -17.24 -10.90 3.86
C ASP A 34 -18.64 -10.29 4.06
N GLU A 35 -19.01 -9.96 5.31
CA GLU A 35 -20.26 -9.28 5.63
C GLU A 35 -20.34 -7.88 4.99
N VAL A 36 -19.28 -7.08 5.15
CA VAL A 36 -19.22 -5.73 4.57
C VAL A 36 -19.14 -5.80 3.04
N GLN A 37 -18.44 -6.78 2.48
CA GLN A 37 -18.41 -7.01 1.03
C GLN A 37 -19.79 -7.34 0.50
N SER A 38 -20.55 -8.22 1.18
CA SER A 38 -21.92 -8.57 0.82
C SER A 38 -22.85 -7.35 0.84
N TRP A 39 -22.82 -6.58 1.93
CA TRP A 39 -23.57 -5.32 2.07
C TRP A 39 -23.22 -4.31 0.98
N ALA A 40 -21.92 -4.10 0.70
CA ALA A 40 -21.47 -3.15 -0.30
C ALA A 40 -21.85 -3.60 -1.72
N ASN A 41 -21.80 -4.90 -2.01
CA ASN A 41 -22.17 -5.46 -3.31
C ASN A 41 -23.67 -5.25 -3.58
N ASP A 42 -24.51 -5.69 -2.63
CA ASP A 42 -25.96 -5.57 -2.74
C ASP A 42 -26.39 -4.10 -2.79
N GLY A 43 -25.91 -3.28 -1.86
CA GLY A 43 -26.22 -1.86 -1.81
C GLY A 43 -25.77 -1.08 -3.04
N CYS A 44 -24.68 -1.48 -3.70
CA CYS A 44 -24.23 -0.87 -4.95
C CYS A 44 -25.14 -1.26 -6.12
N ARG A 45 -25.45 -2.56 -6.26
CA ARG A 45 -26.29 -3.09 -7.34
C ARG A 45 -27.74 -2.63 -7.26
N THR A 46 -28.26 -2.43 -6.05
CA THR A 46 -29.64 -1.97 -5.80
C THR A 46 -29.77 -0.45 -5.69
N ALA A 47 -28.65 0.29 -5.74
CA ALA A 47 -28.58 1.71 -5.39
C ALA A 47 -29.09 2.03 -3.96
N GLY A 48 -29.08 1.05 -3.05
CA GLY A 48 -29.49 1.20 -1.65
C GLY A 48 -28.56 2.08 -0.82
N ILE A 49 -27.26 2.12 -1.13
CA ILE A 49 -26.24 2.89 -0.39
C ILE A 49 -25.52 3.89 -1.30
N GLY A 50 -25.00 4.99 -0.75
CA GLY A 50 -24.23 5.96 -1.55
C GLY A 50 -22.78 5.51 -1.82
N CYS A 51 -22.16 5.97 -2.92
CA CYS A 51 -20.74 5.72 -3.20
C CYS A 51 -19.79 6.24 -2.10
N ILE A 52 -20.17 7.29 -1.37
CA ILE A 52 -19.39 7.82 -0.25
C ILE A 52 -19.50 6.90 0.97
N GLU A 53 -20.71 6.42 1.25
CA GLU A 53 -21.00 5.49 2.33
C GLU A 53 -20.31 4.14 2.12
N CYS A 54 -20.39 3.61 0.90
CA CYS A 54 -19.68 2.40 0.45
C CYS A 54 -18.17 2.49 0.74
N LYS A 55 -17.55 3.65 0.54
CA LYS A 55 -16.10 3.84 0.79
C LYS A 55 -15.72 3.87 2.27
N GLN A 56 -16.67 4.09 3.18
CA GLN A 56 -16.36 4.36 4.59
C GLN A 56 -15.67 3.18 5.30
N PRO A 57 -16.14 1.92 5.17
CA PRO A 57 -15.45 0.78 5.78
C PRO A 57 -14.02 0.60 5.25
N VAL A 58 -13.80 0.86 3.96
CA VAL A 58 -12.45 0.79 3.36
C VAL A 58 -11.53 1.88 3.93
N ILE A 59 -12.05 3.11 4.10
CA ILE A 59 -11.29 4.21 4.71
C ILE A 59 -10.88 3.84 6.14
N GLU A 60 -11.78 3.20 6.88
CA GLU A 60 -11.51 2.76 8.25
C GLU A 60 -10.45 1.66 8.28
N GLY A 61 -10.58 0.62 7.44
CA GLY A 61 -9.59 -0.45 7.32
C GLY A 61 -8.19 0.07 6.96
N ILE A 62 -8.09 0.95 5.96
CA ILE A 62 -6.81 1.58 5.57
C ILE A 62 -6.23 2.42 6.72
N ASN A 63 -7.04 3.20 7.43
CA ASN A 63 -6.53 4.02 8.54
C ASN A 63 -6.07 3.16 9.72
N GLN A 64 -6.76 2.06 10.00
CA GLN A 64 -6.35 1.10 11.04
C GLN A 64 -5.01 0.46 10.68
N GLU A 65 -4.81 0.04 9.43
CA GLU A 65 -3.54 -0.52 8.98
C GLU A 65 -2.40 0.51 9.04
N LEU A 66 -2.66 1.75 8.60
CA LEU A 66 -1.66 2.81 8.55
C LEU A 66 -1.34 3.42 9.92
N ALA A 67 -2.22 3.28 10.92
CA ALA A 67 -2.03 3.85 12.25
C ALA A 67 -0.68 3.46 12.90
N PRO A 68 -0.32 2.17 13.05
CA PRO A 68 0.95 1.79 13.64
C PRO A 68 2.17 2.23 12.80
N MET A 69 2.03 2.29 11.47
CA MET A 69 3.09 2.79 10.60
C MET A 69 3.32 4.30 10.82
N ARG A 70 2.24 5.07 10.92
CA ARG A 70 2.29 6.52 11.17
C ARG A 70 2.89 6.83 12.52
N GLU A 71 2.56 6.05 13.55
CA GLU A 71 3.16 6.18 14.88
C GLU A 71 4.69 5.96 14.83
N ARG A 72 5.14 4.86 14.21
CA ARG A 72 6.57 4.59 14.03
C ARG A 72 7.30 5.68 13.22
N VAL A 73 6.64 6.24 12.19
CA VAL A 73 7.22 7.32 11.37
C VAL A 73 7.48 8.59 12.20
N GLN A 74 6.72 8.84 13.27
CA GLN A 74 6.95 10.01 14.13
C GLN A 74 8.32 9.96 14.80
N GLU A 75 8.77 8.80 15.25
CA GLU A 75 10.10 8.62 15.86
C GLU A 75 11.22 8.98 14.88
N PHE A 76 11.13 8.49 13.64
CA PHE A 76 12.10 8.77 12.59
C PHE A 76 12.07 10.23 12.13
N THR A 77 10.89 10.84 12.09
CA THR A 77 10.73 12.25 11.69
C THR A 77 11.27 13.18 12.78
N ALA A 78 11.09 12.83 14.05
CA ALA A 78 11.62 13.58 15.19
C ALA A 78 13.15 13.48 15.30
N ASN A 79 13.75 12.39 14.80
CA ASN A 79 15.20 12.20 14.78
C ASN A 79 15.73 11.80 13.39
N PRO A 80 15.94 12.76 12.47
CA PRO A 80 16.47 12.47 11.14
C PRO A 80 17.86 11.81 11.13
N ASN A 81 18.66 11.96 12.19
CA ASN A 81 19.97 11.30 12.29
C ASN A 81 19.84 9.79 12.47
N LEU A 82 18.79 9.31 13.14
CA LEU A 82 18.51 7.87 13.25
C LEU A 82 18.36 7.24 11.86
N VAL A 83 17.61 7.88 10.96
CA VAL A 83 17.42 7.41 9.58
C VAL A 83 18.76 7.38 8.83
N ARG A 84 19.57 8.43 8.96
CA ARG A 84 20.90 8.47 8.31
C ARG A 84 21.82 7.36 8.81
N ASN A 85 21.82 7.08 10.10
CA ASN A 85 22.65 6.05 10.70
C ASN A 85 22.23 4.65 10.21
N ILE A 86 20.92 4.35 10.18
CA ILE A 86 20.39 3.08 9.65
C ILE A 86 20.83 2.89 8.19
N ILE A 87 20.76 3.93 7.36
CA ILE A 87 21.21 3.87 5.97
C ILE A 87 22.73 3.68 5.87
N ALA A 88 23.51 4.37 6.71
CA ALA A 88 24.97 4.27 6.72
C ALA A 88 25.43 2.86 7.08
N GLU A 89 24.85 2.26 8.12
CA GLU A 89 25.11 0.89 8.57
C GLU A 89 24.80 -0.12 7.46
N GLY A 90 23.60 -0.06 6.85
CA GLY A 90 23.26 -0.94 5.73
C GLY A 90 24.17 -0.73 4.49
N CYS A 91 24.69 0.49 4.29
CA CYS A 91 25.67 0.75 3.24
C CYS A 91 27.05 0.15 3.55
N GLU A 92 27.45 0.05 4.82
CA GLU A 92 28.69 -0.62 5.23
C GLU A 92 28.58 -2.13 5.00
N GLU A 93 27.49 -2.75 5.47
CA GLU A 93 27.22 -4.19 5.24
C GLU A 93 27.19 -4.53 3.74
N ALA A 94 26.49 -3.72 2.94
CA ALA A 94 26.42 -3.93 1.49
C ALA A 94 27.80 -3.76 0.82
N ARG A 95 28.65 -2.86 1.31
CA ARG A 95 30.01 -2.68 0.77
C ARG A 95 30.90 -3.88 1.04
N ASP A 96 30.74 -4.53 2.19
CA ASP A 96 31.49 -5.73 2.52
C ASP A 96 31.14 -6.88 1.56
N VAL A 97 29.84 -7.14 1.38
CA VAL A 97 29.37 -8.14 0.40
C VAL A 97 29.82 -7.81 -1.03
N ALA A 98 29.75 -6.54 -1.41
CA ALA A 98 30.20 -6.09 -2.73
C ALA A 98 31.72 -6.25 -2.92
N ARG A 99 32.52 -6.06 -1.86
CA ARG A 99 33.97 -6.25 -1.89
C ARG A 99 34.30 -7.71 -2.13
N ASP A 100 33.70 -8.63 -1.38
CA ASP A 100 33.89 -10.07 -1.54
C ASP A 100 33.53 -10.52 -2.96
N THR A 101 32.37 -10.06 -3.46
CA THR A 101 31.94 -10.33 -4.84
C THR A 101 32.97 -9.82 -5.87
N LEU A 102 33.51 -8.61 -5.66
CA LEU A 102 34.50 -8.04 -6.57
C LEU A 102 35.87 -8.74 -6.49
N GLU A 103 36.21 -9.36 -5.36
CA GLU A 103 37.40 -10.21 -5.27
C GLU A 103 37.24 -11.46 -6.16
N GLU A 104 36.09 -12.14 -6.07
CA GLU A 104 35.78 -13.29 -6.93
C GLU A 104 35.78 -12.91 -8.42
N VAL A 105 35.14 -11.80 -8.77
CA VAL A 105 35.13 -11.28 -10.15
C VAL A 105 36.54 -11.01 -10.65
N ARG A 106 37.38 -10.34 -9.84
CA ARG A 106 38.78 -10.05 -10.23
C ARG A 106 39.58 -11.34 -10.40
N GLN A 107 39.38 -12.33 -9.53
CA GLN A 107 40.04 -13.62 -9.66
C GLN A 107 39.63 -14.34 -10.96
N ALA A 108 38.32 -14.41 -11.24
CA ALA A 108 37.80 -15.04 -12.46
C ALA A 108 38.29 -14.35 -13.74
N MET A 109 38.44 -13.02 -13.70
CA MET A 109 38.97 -12.23 -14.81
C MET A 109 40.50 -12.24 -14.93
N GLY A 110 41.22 -12.88 -14.00
CA GLY A 110 42.69 -12.86 -13.98
C GLY A 110 43.29 -11.49 -13.63
N LEU A 111 42.51 -10.63 -12.96
CA LEU A 111 42.91 -9.29 -12.50
C LEU A 111 43.41 -9.29 -11.04
N SER A 112 43.49 -10.45 -10.38
CA SER A 112 44.07 -10.58 -9.04
C SER A 112 45.59 -10.49 -9.11
N TYR A 113 46.17 -9.33 -8.79
CA TYR A 113 47.63 -9.17 -8.71
C TYR A 113 48.15 -9.75 -7.38
N ARG A 114 49.24 -10.53 -7.46
CA ARG A 114 50.00 -11.01 -6.30
C ARG A 114 51.06 -9.99 -5.89
#